data_AF-A0A7V4HEU8-F1
#
_entry.id   AF-A0A7V4HEU8-F1
#
_cell.length_a   1.000
_cell.length_b   1.000
_cell.length_c   1.000
_cell.angle_alpha   90.00
_cell.angle_beta   90.00
_cell.angle_gamma   90.00
#
_symmetry.space_group_name_H-M   'P 1'
#
loop_
_entity.id
_entity.type
_entity.pdbx_description
1 polymer ?
#
loop_
_entity_poly.entity_id
_entity_poly.type
_entity_poly.pdbx_seq_one_letter_code
_entity_poly.pdbx_strand_id
1 'polypeptide(L)'
;MKLADIAKAVGGIVEGADGEIAVKGVAALQDAEAGDIAFLANPRYAPLMKSTRASAVVVSEQWHGESGAALIRVTDPDMAFAKIAAMLAPPPPTFPPGVHETAVVAKDAVLGVGVSVGPHAVVESGARIGDRTRIGAGVYIGHAAVVGSDCVLHPHVSLRERVILGDRVVVHNGAVIGSDGFGYGWQAGHWEKIPQVGIVEIGDDVEIGANVTIDRARFGKTVIGRGVKIDNLVQIAHNVRIGDHTAIAAQAGIAGSSTVGRYCRLGGQAGITGHISIGDGAVVGAQAGVTKDVKSGQFVSGYPAMPHDRALESHAHVMRLPQLKARVAQLEAEVERIRRLLEDAGGSR
;
A
#
# COMPACT_ATOMS: atom_id res chain seq x y z
N MET A 1 -7.00 31.98 -3.51
CA MET A 1 -5.83 32.16 -4.42
C MET A 1 -6.36 32.46 -5.82
N LYS A 2 -5.66 33.23 -6.67
CA LYS A 2 -6.14 33.48 -8.05
C LYS A 2 -5.94 32.25 -8.92
N LEU A 3 -6.83 32.05 -9.90
CA LEU A 3 -6.78 30.92 -10.82
C LEU A 3 -5.47 30.89 -11.63
N ALA A 4 -4.96 32.05 -12.06
CA ALA A 4 -3.69 32.16 -12.77
C ALA A 4 -2.49 31.69 -11.94
N ASP A 5 -2.46 31.99 -10.63
CA ASP A 5 -1.40 31.54 -9.74
C ASP A 5 -1.43 30.01 -9.56
N ILE A 6 -2.64 29.46 -9.42
CA ILE A 6 -2.85 28.02 -9.33
C ILE A 6 -2.38 27.33 -10.62
N ALA A 7 -2.80 27.83 -11.78
CA ALA A 7 -2.40 27.30 -13.08
C ALA A 7 -0.87 27.31 -13.24
N LYS A 8 -0.22 28.43 -12.89
CA LYS A 8 1.24 28.54 -12.90
C LYS A 8 1.92 27.52 -11.98
N ALA A 9 1.40 27.30 -10.78
CA ALA A 9 1.97 26.35 -9.82
C ALA A 9 1.92 24.90 -10.30
N VAL A 10 0.93 24.55 -11.12
CA VAL A 10 0.81 23.21 -11.72
C VAL A 10 1.35 23.11 -13.16
N GLY A 11 1.88 24.19 -13.71
CA GLY A 11 2.34 24.25 -15.11
C GLY A 11 1.20 24.14 -16.13
N GLY A 12 -0.01 24.56 -15.76
CA GLY A 12 -1.19 24.52 -16.60
C GLY A 12 -1.53 25.85 -17.29
N ILE A 13 -2.41 25.78 -18.27
CA ILE A 13 -2.88 26.93 -19.06
C ILE A 13 -4.35 27.20 -18.75
N VAL A 14 -4.69 28.45 -18.44
CA VAL A 14 -6.08 28.88 -18.20
C VAL A 14 -6.80 29.11 -19.53
N GLU A 15 -8.01 28.58 -19.67
CA GLU A 15 -8.92 28.81 -20.80
C GLU A 15 -10.33 29.18 -20.31
N GLY A 16 -11.05 30.00 -21.08
CA GLY A 16 -12.46 30.33 -20.81
C GLY A 16 -12.68 31.42 -19.75
N ALA A 17 -11.61 32.02 -19.21
CA ALA A 17 -11.67 33.15 -18.29
C ALA A 17 -10.35 33.96 -18.29
N ASP A 18 -10.35 35.13 -17.64
CA ASP A 18 -9.20 36.05 -17.51
C ASP A 18 -8.18 35.66 -16.40
N GLY A 19 -8.36 34.50 -15.76
CA GLY A 19 -7.46 33.98 -14.72
C GLY A 19 -7.55 34.68 -13.36
N GLU A 20 -8.39 35.71 -13.23
CA GLU A 20 -8.56 36.52 -12.02
C GLU A 20 -9.57 35.91 -11.03
N ILE A 21 -10.22 34.81 -11.42
CA ILE A 21 -11.18 34.10 -10.58
C ILE A 21 -10.55 33.70 -9.24
N ALA A 22 -11.19 34.10 -8.14
CA ALA A 22 -10.77 33.75 -6.80
C ALA A 22 -11.22 32.33 -6.44
N VAL A 23 -10.25 31.42 -6.30
CA VAL A 23 -10.46 30.05 -5.86
C VAL A 23 -10.30 29.97 -4.34
N LYS A 24 -11.30 29.36 -3.67
CA LYS A 24 -11.43 29.25 -2.21
C LYS A 24 -11.19 27.84 -1.71
N GLY A 25 -11.54 26.83 -2.50
CA GLY A 25 -11.51 25.43 -2.08
C GLY A 25 -11.45 24.47 -3.25
N VAL A 26 -11.41 23.18 -2.92
CA VAL A 26 -11.48 22.07 -3.87
C VAL A 26 -12.75 21.27 -3.62
N ALA A 27 -13.39 20.80 -4.69
CA ALA A 27 -14.60 19.99 -4.59
C ALA A 27 -14.72 19.00 -5.76
N ALA A 28 -15.54 17.96 -5.56
CA ALA A 28 -15.93 17.06 -6.64
C ALA A 28 -16.86 17.77 -7.62
N LEU A 29 -16.88 17.36 -8.89
CA LEU A 29 -17.66 18.02 -9.95
C LEU A 29 -19.16 18.19 -9.58
N GLN A 30 -19.76 17.20 -8.93
CA GLN A 30 -21.17 17.23 -8.55
C GLN A 30 -21.49 18.12 -7.32
N ASP A 31 -20.50 18.37 -6.46
CA ASP A 31 -20.67 19.09 -5.19
C ASP A 31 -20.08 20.50 -5.22
N ALA A 32 -19.26 20.81 -6.23
CA ALA A 32 -18.56 22.06 -6.36
C ALA A 32 -19.51 23.25 -6.50
N GLU A 33 -19.17 24.33 -5.80
CA GLU A 33 -19.86 25.61 -5.83
C GLU A 33 -19.00 26.71 -6.46
N ALA A 34 -19.58 27.90 -6.62
CA ALA A 34 -18.85 29.07 -7.07
C ALA A 34 -17.69 29.40 -6.10
N GLY A 35 -16.47 29.43 -6.63
CA GLY A 35 -15.23 29.59 -5.89
C GLY A 35 -14.45 28.28 -5.71
N ASP A 36 -15.02 27.12 -6.03
CA ASP A 36 -14.31 25.86 -5.99
C ASP A 36 -13.62 25.54 -7.31
N ILE A 37 -12.52 24.81 -7.20
CA ILE A 37 -11.87 24.14 -8.32
C ILE A 37 -12.09 22.62 -8.22
N ALA A 38 -12.50 22.01 -9.33
CA ALA A 38 -12.65 20.58 -9.47
C ALA A 38 -11.65 20.02 -10.49
N PHE A 39 -11.70 18.72 -10.75
CA PHE A 39 -10.95 18.12 -11.86
C PHE A 39 -11.77 17.06 -12.59
N LEU A 40 -11.37 16.80 -13.83
CA LEU A 40 -11.88 15.73 -14.66
C LEU A 40 -10.69 14.98 -15.28
N ALA A 41 -10.31 13.86 -14.66
CA ALA A 41 -9.34 12.91 -15.23
C ALA A 41 -10.03 11.71 -15.89
N ASN A 42 -11.08 11.16 -15.26
CA ASN A 42 -11.79 9.99 -15.77
C ASN A 42 -12.92 10.40 -16.74
N PRO A 43 -12.87 10.00 -18.02
CA PRO A 43 -13.88 10.37 -19.01
C PRO A 43 -15.32 9.97 -18.64
N ARG A 44 -15.51 8.97 -17.77
CA ARG A 44 -16.84 8.56 -17.28
C ARG A 44 -17.60 9.67 -16.56
N TYR A 45 -16.88 10.65 -15.99
CA TYR A 45 -17.48 11.79 -15.30
C TYR A 45 -17.66 13.02 -16.19
N ALA A 46 -17.30 12.95 -17.48
CA ALA A 46 -17.48 14.06 -18.42
C ALA A 46 -18.94 14.60 -18.49
N PRO A 47 -20.01 13.78 -18.34
CA PRO A 47 -21.37 14.32 -18.28
C PRO A 47 -21.61 15.32 -17.14
N LEU A 48 -20.86 15.22 -16.02
CA LEU A 48 -20.99 16.12 -14.88
C LEU A 48 -20.47 17.53 -15.16
N MET A 49 -19.67 17.72 -16.21
CA MET A 49 -19.20 19.05 -16.65
C MET A 49 -20.35 20.00 -16.99
N LYS A 50 -21.51 19.45 -17.41
CA LYS A 50 -22.68 20.26 -17.75
C LYS A 50 -23.43 20.77 -16.53
N SER A 51 -23.33 20.08 -15.40
CA SER A 51 -24.10 20.36 -14.18
C SER A 51 -23.25 20.93 -13.04
N THR A 52 -21.92 20.94 -13.18
CA THR A 52 -21.02 21.45 -12.14
C THR A 52 -21.21 22.97 -11.96
N ARG A 53 -21.11 23.43 -10.71
CA ARG A 53 -21.06 24.86 -10.37
C ARG A 53 -19.64 25.32 -10.00
N ALA A 54 -18.64 24.47 -10.25
CA ALA A 54 -17.23 24.82 -10.06
C ALA A 54 -16.88 26.08 -10.86
N SER A 55 -16.06 26.95 -10.27
CA SER A 55 -15.55 28.11 -10.99
C SER A 55 -14.44 27.74 -11.99
N ALA A 56 -13.70 26.67 -11.70
CA ALA A 56 -12.73 26.12 -12.63
C ALA A 56 -12.65 24.59 -12.54
N VAL A 57 -12.23 23.96 -13.64
CA VAL A 57 -11.99 22.52 -13.70
C VAL A 57 -10.61 22.24 -14.31
N VAL A 58 -9.82 21.41 -13.62
CA VAL A 58 -8.56 20.90 -14.15
C VAL A 58 -8.84 19.73 -15.08
N VAL A 59 -8.35 19.83 -16.32
CA VAL A 59 -8.63 18.86 -17.38
C VAL A 59 -7.36 18.50 -18.15
N SER A 60 -7.38 17.37 -18.86
CA SER A 60 -6.28 17.02 -19.75
C SER A 60 -6.20 18.01 -20.91
N GLU A 61 -5.00 18.28 -21.41
CA GLU A 61 -4.78 18.98 -22.68
C GLU A 61 -5.58 18.34 -23.84
N GLN A 62 -5.81 17.02 -23.79
CA GLN A 62 -6.55 16.26 -24.80
C GLN A 62 -8.07 16.26 -24.58
N TRP A 63 -8.56 16.86 -23.51
CA TRP A 63 -9.98 16.87 -23.23
C TRP A 63 -10.71 17.86 -24.15
N HIS A 64 -11.75 17.38 -24.81
CA HIS A 64 -12.62 18.17 -25.67
C HIS A 64 -14.07 18.07 -25.16
N GLY A 65 -14.70 19.21 -24.97
CA GLY A 65 -16.08 19.30 -24.50
C GLY A 65 -16.45 20.73 -24.15
N GLU A 66 -17.75 20.98 -24.05
CA GLU A 66 -18.24 22.27 -23.56
C GLU A 66 -18.15 22.31 -22.04
N SER A 67 -17.74 23.46 -21.52
CA SER A 67 -17.67 23.73 -20.08
C SER A 67 -18.21 25.13 -19.83
N GLY A 68 -19.10 25.27 -18.84
CA GLY A 68 -19.48 26.58 -18.30
C GLY A 68 -18.47 27.14 -17.31
N ALA A 69 -17.54 26.31 -16.83
CA ALA A 69 -16.45 26.69 -15.93
C ALA A 69 -15.17 27.02 -16.71
N ALA A 70 -14.30 27.84 -16.13
CA ALA A 70 -12.94 28.02 -16.63
C ALA A 70 -12.17 26.69 -16.59
N LEU A 71 -11.18 26.52 -17.47
CA LEU A 71 -10.38 25.31 -17.53
C LEU A 71 -8.94 25.60 -17.13
N ILE A 72 -8.31 24.68 -16.41
CA ILE A 72 -6.85 24.58 -16.33
C ILE A 72 -6.44 23.32 -17.09
N ARG A 73 -5.77 23.49 -18.23
CA ARG A 73 -5.25 22.38 -19.02
C ARG A 73 -3.88 21.96 -18.54
N VAL A 74 -3.72 20.66 -18.33
CA VAL A 74 -2.47 20.02 -17.88
C VAL A 74 -2.27 18.68 -18.56
N THR A 75 -1.05 18.16 -18.52
CA THR A 75 -0.72 16.82 -19.03
C THR A 75 -1.30 15.71 -18.16
N ASP A 76 -1.27 15.88 -16.83
CA ASP A 76 -1.79 14.94 -15.84
C ASP A 76 -2.75 15.64 -14.86
N PRO A 77 -4.07 15.56 -15.10
CA PRO A 77 -5.07 16.21 -14.26
C PRO A 77 -5.11 15.70 -12.83
N ASP A 78 -4.87 14.40 -12.61
CA ASP A 78 -4.87 13.80 -11.27
C ASP A 78 -3.72 14.37 -10.44
N MET A 79 -2.51 14.35 -10.98
CA MET A 79 -1.33 14.87 -10.27
C MET A 79 -1.35 16.38 -10.10
N ALA A 80 -1.86 17.13 -11.08
CA ALA A 80 -2.06 18.56 -10.94
C ALA A 80 -3.07 18.86 -9.84
N PHE A 81 -4.23 18.19 -9.84
CA PHE A 81 -5.25 18.42 -8.83
C PHE A 81 -4.78 18.04 -7.42
N ALA A 82 -3.98 16.98 -7.27
CA ALA A 82 -3.36 16.63 -5.99
C ALA A 82 -2.48 17.78 -5.44
N LYS A 83 -1.71 18.46 -6.30
CA LYS A 83 -0.92 19.64 -5.90
C LYS A 83 -1.82 20.81 -5.50
N ILE A 84 -2.89 21.06 -6.26
CA ILE A 84 -3.85 22.15 -5.99
C ILE A 84 -4.56 21.91 -4.66
N ALA A 85 -5.01 20.68 -4.41
CA ALA A 85 -5.63 20.28 -3.16
C ALA A 85 -4.66 20.52 -1.99
N ALA A 86 -3.38 20.16 -2.12
CA ALA A 86 -2.39 20.43 -1.09
C ALA A 86 -2.14 21.93 -0.84
N MET A 87 -2.24 22.78 -1.87
CA MET A 87 -2.09 24.23 -1.75
C MET A 87 -3.28 24.91 -1.07
N LEU A 88 -4.48 24.36 -1.24
CA LEU A 88 -5.73 24.93 -0.73
C LEU A 88 -6.20 24.27 0.59
N ALA A 89 -5.64 23.11 0.95
CA ALA A 89 -5.94 22.45 2.20
C ALA A 89 -5.55 23.33 3.40
N PRO A 90 -6.31 23.27 4.51
CA PRO A 90 -5.86 23.82 5.78
C PRO A 90 -4.46 23.32 6.12
N PRO A 91 -3.60 24.15 6.73
CA PRO A 91 -2.27 23.71 7.11
C PRO A 91 -2.39 22.50 8.05
N PRO A 92 -1.57 21.46 7.85
CA PRO A 92 -1.62 20.28 8.72
C PRO A 92 -1.28 20.67 10.16
N PRO A 93 -1.81 19.96 11.17
CA PRO A 93 -1.41 20.15 12.55
C PRO A 93 0.12 20.08 12.70
N THR A 94 0.72 21.08 13.32
CA THR A 94 2.17 21.15 13.50
C THR A 94 2.57 20.45 14.79
N PHE A 95 3.71 19.74 14.75
CA PHE A 95 4.37 19.26 15.96
C PHE A 95 5.17 20.44 16.55
N PRO A 96 4.87 20.88 17.79
CA PRO A 96 5.63 21.96 18.41
C PRO A 96 7.11 21.62 18.45
N PRO A 97 8.01 22.57 18.16
CA PRO A 97 9.45 22.31 18.19
C PRO A 97 9.93 21.94 19.59
N GLY A 98 10.97 21.11 19.68
CA GLY A 98 11.59 20.70 20.93
C GLY A 98 10.96 19.48 21.58
N VAL A 99 11.35 19.21 22.82
CA VAL A 99 10.90 18.04 23.59
C VAL A 99 9.81 18.48 24.57
N HIS A 100 8.63 17.87 24.49
CA HIS A 100 7.53 18.14 25.41
C HIS A 100 7.93 17.77 26.85
N GLU A 101 7.47 18.54 27.84
CA GLU A 101 7.84 18.36 29.26
C GLU A 101 7.48 16.99 29.83
N THR A 102 6.46 16.33 29.26
CA THR A 102 6.01 14.99 29.68
C THR A 102 6.65 13.85 28.88
N ALA A 103 7.52 14.15 27.92
CA ALA A 103 8.27 13.13 27.19
C ALA A 103 9.41 12.60 28.05
N VAL A 104 9.67 11.29 27.95
CA VAL A 104 10.76 10.62 28.66
C VAL A 104 11.85 10.29 27.64
N VAL A 105 12.97 11.00 27.71
CA VAL A 105 14.12 10.80 26.81
C VAL A 105 15.32 10.36 27.62
N ALA A 106 15.91 9.23 27.25
CA ALA A 106 17.11 8.71 27.88
C ALA A 106 18.28 9.71 27.71
N LYS A 107 19.15 9.79 28.73
CA LYS A 107 20.24 10.78 28.78
C LYS A 107 21.27 10.63 27.66
N ASP A 108 21.44 9.42 27.15
CA ASP A 108 22.38 9.05 26.09
C ASP A 108 21.73 8.97 24.70
N ALA A 109 20.43 9.24 24.59
CA ALA A 109 19.77 9.35 23.29
C ALA A 109 20.28 10.58 22.53
N VAL A 110 20.42 10.44 21.21
CA VAL A 110 20.92 11.51 20.33
C VAL A 110 19.77 12.05 19.49
N LEU A 111 19.50 13.35 19.62
CA LEU A 111 18.49 14.07 18.84
C LEU A 111 19.17 15.04 17.87
N GLY A 112 18.78 14.98 16.60
CA GLY A 112 19.19 15.91 15.57
C GLY A 112 18.60 17.31 15.73
N VAL A 113 18.98 18.21 14.82
CA VAL A 113 18.53 19.61 14.81
C VAL A 113 17.07 19.68 14.38
N GLY A 114 16.25 20.41 15.15
CA GLY A 114 14.84 20.62 14.81
C GLY A 114 13.94 19.41 15.05
N VAL A 115 14.40 18.41 15.80
CA VAL A 115 13.54 17.29 16.25
C VAL A 115 12.43 17.81 17.17
N SER A 116 11.22 17.29 16.98
CA SER A 116 10.10 17.52 17.90
C SER A 116 9.68 16.21 18.55
N VAL A 117 9.51 16.21 19.87
CA VAL A 117 9.06 15.05 20.65
C VAL A 117 7.77 15.42 21.39
N GLY A 118 6.67 14.77 21.02
CA GLY A 118 5.33 15.01 21.55
C GLY A 118 5.13 14.52 22.99
N PRO A 119 3.98 14.87 23.60
CA PRO A 119 3.68 14.52 24.97
C PRO A 119 3.66 13.01 25.20
N HIS A 120 4.20 12.56 26.33
CA HIS A 120 4.24 11.16 26.75
C HIS A 120 4.96 10.21 25.78
N ALA A 121 5.71 10.73 24.81
CA ALA A 121 6.60 9.90 24.00
C ALA A 121 7.77 9.40 24.86
N VAL A 122 8.28 8.22 24.54
CA VAL A 122 9.41 7.59 25.22
C VAL A 122 10.51 7.31 24.19
N VAL A 123 11.71 7.79 24.47
CA VAL A 123 12.91 7.56 23.67
C VAL A 123 13.95 6.89 24.55
N GLU A 124 14.21 5.62 24.26
CA GLU A 124 15.07 4.76 25.08
C GLU A 124 16.57 4.98 24.85
N SER A 125 17.38 4.37 25.72
CA SER A 125 18.85 4.47 25.70
C SER A 125 19.45 4.03 24.36
N GLY A 126 20.48 4.77 23.93
CA GLY A 126 21.19 4.55 22.67
C GLY A 126 20.41 4.88 21.39
N ALA A 127 19.15 5.33 21.50
CA ALA A 127 18.37 5.72 20.33
C ALA A 127 18.96 6.94 19.61
N ARG A 128 18.82 6.99 18.29
CA ARG A 128 19.32 8.08 17.44
C ARG A 128 18.22 8.57 16.53
N ILE A 129 17.94 9.87 16.56
CA ILE A 129 16.86 10.50 15.79
C ILE A 129 17.48 11.61 14.92
N GLY A 130 17.29 11.52 13.61
CA GLY A 130 17.81 12.47 12.64
C GLY A 130 17.11 13.83 12.65
N ASP A 131 17.66 14.77 11.89
CA ASP A 131 17.20 16.17 11.87
C ASP A 131 15.75 16.30 11.43
N ARG A 132 15.03 17.28 12.00
CA ARG A 132 13.65 17.66 11.62
C ARG A 132 12.63 16.51 11.71
N THR A 133 12.99 15.40 12.36
CA THR A 133 12.09 14.28 12.60
C THR A 133 11.06 14.65 13.67
N ARG A 134 9.80 14.29 13.40
CA ARG A 134 8.65 14.62 14.22
C ARG A 134 8.08 13.38 14.87
N ILE A 135 8.10 13.34 16.20
CA ILE A 135 7.65 12.23 17.02
C ILE A 135 6.37 12.65 17.74
N GLY A 136 5.28 11.94 17.45
CA GLY A 136 3.96 12.23 18.02
C GLY A 136 3.77 11.78 19.46
N ALA A 137 2.59 12.09 19.98
CA ALA A 137 2.22 11.76 21.35
C ALA A 137 2.23 10.24 21.60
N GLY A 138 2.78 9.82 22.74
CA GLY A 138 2.79 8.42 23.13
C GLY A 138 3.56 7.48 22.19
N VAL A 139 4.42 8.01 21.31
CA VAL A 139 5.31 7.19 20.49
C VAL A 139 6.39 6.56 21.36
N TYR A 140 6.67 5.28 21.15
CA TYR A 140 7.77 4.57 21.79
C TYR A 140 8.89 4.31 20.79
N ILE A 141 10.11 4.74 21.11
CA ILE A 141 11.34 4.49 20.34
C ILE A 141 12.27 3.65 21.21
N GLY A 142 12.40 2.38 20.86
CA GLY A 142 13.11 1.38 21.64
C GLY A 142 14.63 1.52 21.64
N HIS A 143 15.27 0.75 22.53
CA HIS A 143 16.72 0.76 22.75
C HIS A 143 17.51 0.62 21.45
N ALA A 144 18.49 1.51 21.26
CA ALA A 144 19.36 1.55 20.08
C ALA A 144 18.62 1.57 18.73
N ALA A 145 17.36 2.02 18.69
CA ALA A 145 16.66 2.28 17.44
C ALA A 145 17.26 3.51 16.73
N VAL A 146 17.23 3.50 15.40
CA VAL A 146 17.72 4.58 14.57
C VAL A 146 16.57 5.06 13.69
N VAL A 147 16.30 6.36 13.74
CA VAL A 147 15.33 7.04 12.89
C VAL A 147 16.05 8.11 12.10
N GLY A 148 15.91 8.10 10.78
CA GLY A 148 16.50 9.11 9.90
C GLY A 148 15.94 10.52 10.09
N SER A 149 16.26 11.38 9.14
CA SER A 149 15.85 12.78 9.09
C SER A 149 14.51 12.96 8.40
N ASP A 150 13.80 14.04 8.72
CA ASP A 150 12.53 14.43 8.10
C ASP A 150 11.41 13.37 8.23
N CYS A 151 11.51 12.46 9.20
CA CYS A 151 10.51 11.43 9.45
C CYS A 151 9.29 12.00 10.21
N VAL A 152 8.15 11.33 10.08
CA VAL A 152 6.92 11.63 10.82
C VAL A 152 6.39 10.36 11.45
N LEU A 153 6.45 10.29 12.77
CA LEU A 153 5.84 9.22 13.55
C LEU A 153 4.57 9.76 14.18
N HIS A 154 3.41 9.36 13.68
CA HIS A 154 2.13 9.74 14.25
C HIS A 154 1.92 9.14 15.65
N PRO A 155 0.95 9.65 16.43
CA PRO A 155 0.73 9.18 17.79
C PRO A 155 0.58 7.66 17.93
N HIS A 156 1.10 7.14 19.03
CA HIS A 156 1.03 5.72 19.42
C HIS A 156 1.74 4.72 18.48
N VAL A 157 2.69 5.19 17.67
CA VAL A 157 3.64 4.30 16.96
C VAL A 157 4.60 3.65 17.96
N SER A 158 4.90 2.37 17.78
CA SER A 158 5.89 1.64 18.57
C SER A 158 7.02 1.10 17.69
N LEU A 159 8.21 1.68 17.83
CA LEU A 159 9.44 1.14 17.27
C LEU A 159 10.15 0.32 18.34
N ARG A 160 10.28 -0.98 18.12
CA ARG A 160 11.01 -1.87 19.01
C ARG A 160 12.52 -1.63 18.93
N GLU A 161 13.25 -2.28 19.81
CA GLU A 161 14.70 -2.13 19.93
C GLU A 161 15.43 -2.47 18.61
N ARG A 162 16.47 -1.69 18.31
CA ARG A 162 17.34 -1.84 17.12
C ARG A 162 16.62 -1.78 15.76
N VAL A 163 15.39 -1.26 15.71
CA VAL A 163 14.73 -0.92 14.44
C VAL A 163 15.51 0.22 13.76
N ILE A 164 15.67 0.14 12.44
CA ILE A 164 16.34 1.15 11.64
C ILE A 164 15.34 1.68 10.61
N LEU A 165 15.05 2.98 10.67
CA LEU A 165 14.31 3.73 9.66
C LEU A 165 15.26 4.68 8.92
N GLY A 166 15.14 4.72 7.60
CA GLY A 166 15.77 5.73 6.74
C GLY A 166 15.14 7.12 6.91
N ASP A 167 15.37 7.97 5.92
CA ASP A 167 14.90 9.35 5.90
C ASP A 167 13.50 9.48 5.28
N ARG A 168 12.76 10.53 5.68
CA ARG A 168 11.44 10.88 5.12
C ARG A 168 10.42 9.75 5.24
N VAL A 169 10.56 8.92 6.27
CA VAL A 169 9.61 7.84 6.58
C VAL A 169 8.40 8.40 7.31
N VAL A 170 7.20 8.03 6.87
CA VAL A 170 5.94 8.36 7.52
C VAL A 170 5.33 7.09 8.12
N VAL A 171 5.05 7.11 9.41
CA VAL A 171 4.42 5.99 10.11
C VAL A 171 3.15 6.50 10.78
N HIS A 172 2.01 5.97 10.35
CA HIS A 172 0.68 6.34 10.84
C HIS A 172 0.34 5.64 12.16
N ASN A 173 -0.73 6.12 12.80
CA ASN A 173 -1.09 5.79 14.18
C ASN A 173 -1.16 4.28 14.48
N GLY A 174 -0.67 3.89 15.65
CA GLY A 174 -0.82 2.53 16.18
C GLY A 174 0.03 1.45 15.49
N ALA A 175 0.83 1.80 14.48
CA ALA A 175 1.73 0.85 13.85
C ALA A 175 2.82 0.34 14.82
N VAL A 176 3.14 -0.95 14.71
CA VAL A 176 4.16 -1.62 15.53
C VAL A 176 5.24 -2.20 14.62
N ILE A 177 6.48 -1.77 14.83
CA ILE A 177 7.62 -2.15 14.00
C ILE A 177 8.66 -2.82 14.90
N GLY A 178 9.05 -4.04 14.51
CA GLY A 178 10.05 -4.85 15.19
C GLY A 178 9.51 -5.73 16.31
N SER A 179 8.20 -6.03 16.32
CA SER A 179 7.63 -7.07 17.19
C SER A 179 8.26 -8.45 16.90
N ASP A 180 8.14 -9.37 17.85
CA ASP A 180 8.47 -10.76 17.59
C ASP A 180 7.46 -11.36 16.60
N GLY A 181 7.96 -11.95 15.52
CA GLY A 181 7.11 -12.74 14.63
C GLY A 181 6.61 -14.05 15.24
N PHE A 182 5.76 -14.74 14.46
CA PHE A 182 5.16 -16.03 14.79
C PHE A 182 6.17 -17.20 14.70
N GLY A 183 7.17 -17.19 15.59
CA GLY A 183 8.14 -18.26 15.72
C GLY A 183 7.79 -19.20 16.87
N TYR A 184 7.15 -20.32 16.57
CA TYR A 184 6.85 -21.39 17.53
C TYR A 184 7.19 -22.76 16.96
N GLY A 185 7.76 -23.64 17.77
CA GLY A 185 8.05 -25.03 17.41
C GLY A 185 7.18 -25.98 18.24
N TRP A 186 6.64 -27.04 17.62
CA TRP A 186 5.90 -28.06 18.36
C TRP A 186 6.87 -29.00 19.07
N GLN A 187 6.81 -29.04 20.40
CA GLN A 187 7.65 -29.88 21.25
C GLN A 187 6.80 -30.52 22.34
N ALA A 188 6.93 -31.83 22.53
CA ALA A 188 6.27 -32.57 23.61
C ALA A 188 4.78 -32.20 23.83
N GLY A 189 4.00 -32.04 22.76
CA GLY A 189 2.56 -31.77 22.84
C GLY A 189 2.16 -30.30 23.09
N HIS A 190 3.09 -29.34 23.01
CA HIS A 190 2.78 -27.91 23.12
C HIS A 190 3.67 -27.05 22.20
N TRP A 191 3.33 -25.78 22.07
CA TRP A 191 4.08 -24.80 21.27
C TRP A 191 5.15 -24.11 22.12
N GLU A 192 6.41 -24.26 21.73
CA GLU A 192 7.56 -23.62 22.37
C GLU A 192 7.97 -22.37 21.60
N LYS A 193 8.20 -21.26 22.32
CA LYS A 193 8.58 -19.97 21.72
C LYS A 193 9.99 -20.06 21.13
N ILE A 194 10.13 -19.66 19.87
CA ILE A 194 11.42 -19.51 19.21
C ILE A 194 11.85 -18.03 19.28
N PRO A 195 12.98 -17.71 19.95
CA PRO A 195 13.47 -16.35 20.05
C PRO A 195 13.68 -15.69 18.67
N GLN A 196 13.26 -14.42 18.56
CA GLN A 196 13.47 -13.58 17.39
C GLN A 196 14.55 -12.55 17.72
N VAL A 197 15.77 -12.77 17.23
CA VAL A 197 16.95 -11.96 17.61
C VAL A 197 17.37 -10.95 16.53
N GLY A 198 16.76 -11.02 15.35
CA GLY A 198 17.01 -10.10 14.25
C GLY A 198 16.41 -8.71 14.47
N ILE A 199 16.41 -7.91 13.41
CA ILE A 199 15.94 -6.53 13.40
C ILE A 199 14.97 -6.27 12.23
N VAL A 200 14.51 -5.02 12.14
CA VAL A 200 13.80 -4.48 10.97
C VAL A 200 14.61 -3.32 10.41
N GLU A 201 14.74 -3.27 9.09
CA GLU A 201 15.38 -2.18 8.36
C GLU A 201 14.42 -1.65 7.29
N ILE A 202 14.14 -0.35 7.33
CA ILE A 202 13.20 0.34 6.45
C ILE A 202 13.96 1.45 5.73
N GLY A 203 13.90 1.47 4.40
CA GLY A 203 14.55 2.48 3.56
C GLY A 203 13.84 3.83 3.58
N ASP A 204 14.38 4.77 2.81
CA ASP A 204 13.84 6.13 2.73
C ASP A 204 12.48 6.20 2.03
N ASP A 205 11.75 7.30 2.24
CA ASP A 205 10.50 7.65 1.53
C ASP A 205 9.37 6.60 1.67
N VAL A 206 9.49 5.72 2.66
CA VAL A 206 8.49 4.70 2.99
C VAL A 206 7.32 5.33 3.73
N GLU A 207 6.11 4.87 3.40
CA GLU A 207 4.91 5.24 4.15
C GLU A 207 4.19 4.00 4.66
N ILE A 208 3.90 3.98 5.95
CA ILE A 208 3.32 2.86 6.69
C ILE A 208 2.00 3.30 7.31
N GLY A 209 0.91 2.66 6.88
CA GLY A 209 -0.44 2.93 7.32
C GLY A 209 -0.70 2.61 8.80
N ALA A 210 -1.89 2.99 9.25
CA ALA A 210 -2.32 2.81 10.63
C ALA A 210 -2.47 1.32 10.96
N ASN A 211 -2.09 0.98 12.20
CA ASN A 211 -2.15 -0.38 12.74
C ASN A 211 -1.47 -1.45 11.86
N VAL A 212 -0.44 -1.06 11.10
CA VAL A 212 0.44 -2.00 10.40
C VAL A 212 1.39 -2.65 11.41
N THR A 213 1.65 -3.94 11.22
CA THR A 213 2.58 -4.72 12.03
C THR A 213 3.70 -5.26 11.16
N ILE A 214 4.95 -4.92 11.50
CA ILE A 214 6.15 -5.40 10.81
C ILE A 214 7.02 -6.15 11.81
N ASP A 215 7.06 -7.46 11.68
CA ASP A 215 7.82 -8.30 12.58
C ASP A 215 9.31 -8.25 12.29
N ARG A 216 10.11 -8.28 13.35
CA ARG A 216 11.55 -8.48 13.23
C ARG A 216 11.85 -9.89 12.74
N ALA A 217 12.99 -10.02 12.06
CA ALA A 217 13.45 -11.31 11.62
C ALA A 217 13.84 -12.23 12.78
N ARG A 218 13.75 -13.55 12.54
CA ARG A 218 14.33 -14.55 13.45
C ARG A 218 15.83 -14.33 13.60
N PHE A 219 16.50 -14.29 12.46
CA PHE A 219 17.92 -13.95 12.30
C PHE A 219 18.07 -12.93 11.18
N GLY A 220 19.05 -12.03 11.29
CA GLY A 220 19.29 -11.00 10.30
C GLY A 220 18.21 -9.91 10.34
N LYS A 221 17.56 -9.64 9.21
CA LYS A 221 16.63 -8.50 9.06
C LYS A 221 15.39 -8.80 8.24
N THR A 222 14.26 -8.25 8.66
CA THR A 222 13.10 -7.95 7.80
C THR A 222 13.41 -6.63 7.09
N VAL A 223 13.17 -6.55 5.78
CA VAL A 223 13.63 -5.40 4.97
C VAL A 223 12.48 -4.81 4.17
N ILE A 224 12.29 -3.50 4.29
CA ILE A 224 11.38 -2.71 3.46
C ILE A 224 12.22 -1.75 2.60
N GLY A 225 12.16 -1.91 1.28
CA GLY A 225 12.88 -1.10 0.31
C GLY A 225 12.42 0.36 0.27
N ARG A 226 13.17 1.19 -0.45
CA ARG A 226 12.91 2.63 -0.56
C ARG A 226 11.58 2.89 -1.26
N GLY A 227 10.83 3.87 -0.78
CA GLY A 227 9.61 4.35 -1.44
C GLY A 227 8.45 3.36 -1.43
N VAL A 228 8.52 2.30 -0.64
CA VAL A 228 7.42 1.33 -0.46
C VAL A 228 6.23 2.02 0.22
N LYS A 229 5.02 1.69 -0.23
CA LYS A 229 3.77 2.22 0.32
C LYS A 229 2.94 1.08 0.89
N ILE A 230 2.69 1.12 2.19
CA ILE A 230 1.97 0.10 2.93
C ILE A 230 0.71 0.74 3.51
N ASP A 231 -0.45 0.28 3.09
CA ASP A 231 -1.73 0.76 3.57
C ASP A 231 -2.09 0.12 4.93
N ASN A 232 -3.22 0.53 5.50
CA ASN A 232 -3.63 0.19 6.85
C ASN A 232 -3.81 -1.32 7.07
N LEU A 233 -3.59 -1.76 8.32
CA LEU A 233 -3.86 -3.13 8.78
C LEU A 233 -3.10 -4.23 8.00
N VAL A 234 -1.98 -3.90 7.36
CA VAL A 234 -1.12 -4.88 6.70
C VAL A 234 -0.26 -5.60 7.73
N GLN A 235 -0.08 -6.91 7.56
CA GLN A 235 0.86 -7.74 8.32
C GLN A 235 2.08 -8.10 7.47
N ILE A 236 3.27 -7.74 7.94
CA ILE A 236 4.55 -8.17 7.37
C ILE A 236 5.27 -9.07 8.39
N ALA A 237 5.33 -10.37 8.09
CA ALA A 237 5.95 -11.34 8.99
C ALA A 237 7.49 -11.27 9.00
N HIS A 238 8.09 -12.04 9.91
CA HIS A 238 9.54 -12.12 10.10
C HIS A 238 10.29 -12.49 8.80
N ASN A 239 11.47 -11.90 8.58
CA ASN A 239 12.36 -12.19 7.45
C ASN A 239 11.81 -11.83 6.07
N VAL A 240 10.64 -11.18 5.97
CA VAL A 240 10.12 -10.69 4.69
C VAL A 240 11.07 -9.64 4.11
N ARG A 241 11.22 -9.63 2.79
CA ARG A 241 11.99 -8.62 2.06
C ARG A 241 11.12 -8.04 0.95
N ILE A 242 10.92 -6.72 0.96
CA ILE A 242 10.10 -6.00 -0.01
C ILE A 242 11.00 -5.05 -0.79
N GLY A 243 10.97 -5.14 -2.12
CA GLY A 243 11.75 -4.31 -3.03
C GLY A 243 11.19 -2.89 -3.17
N ASP A 244 12.03 -2.00 -3.68
CA ASP A 244 11.75 -0.57 -3.82
C ASP A 244 10.46 -0.28 -4.60
N HIS A 245 9.75 0.76 -4.18
CA HIS A 245 8.55 1.29 -4.85
C HIS A 245 7.40 0.30 -5.04
N THR A 246 7.36 -0.77 -4.24
CA THR A 246 6.21 -1.68 -4.17
C THR A 246 5.07 -1.05 -3.36
N ALA A 247 3.83 -1.23 -3.81
CA ALA A 247 2.62 -0.77 -3.15
C ALA A 247 1.79 -1.95 -2.63
N ILE A 248 1.33 -1.86 -1.39
CA ILE A 248 0.61 -2.92 -0.67
C ILE A 248 -0.66 -2.31 -0.09
N ALA A 249 -1.82 -2.72 -0.60
CA ALA A 249 -3.11 -2.23 -0.17
C ALA A 249 -3.58 -2.87 1.14
N ALA A 250 -4.61 -2.27 1.75
CA ALA A 250 -5.02 -2.58 3.11
C ALA A 250 -5.30 -4.07 3.35
N GLN A 251 -5.01 -4.52 4.57
CA GLN A 251 -5.28 -5.87 5.06
C GLN A 251 -4.56 -7.00 4.31
N ALA A 252 -3.59 -6.68 3.43
CA ALA A 252 -2.72 -7.71 2.87
C ALA A 252 -1.86 -8.35 3.97
N GLY A 253 -1.55 -9.63 3.81
CA GLY A 253 -0.70 -10.39 4.72
C GLY A 253 0.43 -11.08 3.98
N ILE A 254 1.66 -10.88 4.44
CA ILE A 254 2.86 -11.50 3.85
C ILE A 254 3.53 -12.38 4.90
N ALA A 255 3.49 -13.69 4.68
CA ALA A 255 4.06 -14.67 5.61
C ALA A 255 5.61 -14.74 5.52
N GLY A 256 6.19 -15.33 6.56
CA GLY A 256 7.61 -15.20 6.86
C GLY A 256 8.54 -15.74 5.78
N SER A 257 9.72 -15.11 5.68
CA SER A 257 10.79 -15.46 4.72
C SER A 257 10.43 -15.33 3.24
N SER A 258 9.30 -14.72 2.89
CA SER A 258 8.94 -14.44 1.51
C SER A 258 9.62 -13.17 0.98
N THR A 259 9.83 -13.13 -0.33
CA THR A 259 10.40 -11.97 -1.02
C THR A 259 9.41 -11.38 -2.00
N VAL A 260 9.30 -10.06 -1.99
CA VAL A 260 8.51 -9.28 -2.96
C VAL A 260 9.46 -8.34 -3.68
N GLY A 261 9.44 -8.40 -5.01
CA GLY A 261 10.29 -7.60 -5.88
C GLY A 261 9.98 -6.10 -5.83
N ARG A 262 10.59 -5.36 -6.75
CA ARG A 262 10.39 -3.92 -6.94
C ARG A 262 9.14 -3.63 -7.76
N TYR A 263 8.53 -2.48 -7.55
CA TYR A 263 7.39 -1.99 -8.35
C TYR A 263 6.18 -2.95 -8.40
N CYS A 264 6.05 -3.83 -7.40
CA CYS A 264 4.92 -4.74 -7.30
C CYS A 264 3.68 -4.01 -6.79
N ARG A 265 2.50 -4.57 -7.08
CA ARG A 265 1.22 -4.10 -6.54
C ARG A 265 0.47 -5.26 -5.92
N LEU A 266 0.26 -5.21 -4.61
CA LEU A 266 -0.54 -6.19 -3.88
C LEU A 266 -1.89 -5.58 -3.54
N GLY A 267 -2.97 -6.16 -4.09
CA GLY A 267 -4.34 -5.72 -3.86
C GLY A 267 -4.80 -5.95 -2.42
N GLY A 268 -5.91 -5.30 -2.06
CA GLY A 268 -6.44 -5.35 -0.69
C GLY A 268 -6.76 -6.79 -0.29
N GLN A 269 -6.46 -7.16 0.95
CA GLN A 269 -6.63 -8.52 1.49
C GLN A 269 -5.88 -9.63 0.71
N ALA A 270 -4.88 -9.30 -0.11
CA ALA A 270 -4.04 -10.33 -0.72
C ALA A 270 -3.23 -11.08 0.36
N GLY A 271 -3.18 -12.41 0.25
CA GLY A 271 -2.45 -13.28 1.16
C GLY A 271 -1.29 -13.96 0.45
N ILE A 272 -0.07 -13.79 0.96
CA ILE A 272 1.16 -14.39 0.41
C ILE A 272 1.67 -15.43 1.40
N THR A 273 1.82 -16.68 0.97
CA THR A 273 2.39 -17.75 1.81
C THR A 273 3.87 -17.49 2.12
N GLY A 274 4.44 -18.24 3.06
CA GLY A 274 5.83 -18.12 3.47
C GLY A 274 6.78 -18.78 2.47
N HIS A 275 8.04 -18.34 2.47
CA HIS A 275 9.13 -18.91 1.67
C HIS A 275 8.92 -18.91 0.15
N ILE A 276 8.18 -17.93 -0.39
CA ILE A 276 8.01 -17.78 -1.84
C ILE A 276 8.55 -16.44 -2.35
N SER A 277 8.69 -16.33 -3.66
CA SER A 277 9.21 -15.15 -4.35
C SER A 277 8.18 -14.56 -5.30
N ILE A 278 7.93 -13.26 -5.17
CA ILE A 278 7.11 -12.46 -6.09
C ILE A 278 8.06 -11.58 -6.91
N GLY A 279 8.19 -11.85 -8.21
CA GLY A 279 9.10 -11.13 -9.09
C GLY A 279 8.72 -9.66 -9.32
N ASP A 280 9.70 -8.87 -9.77
CA ASP A 280 9.56 -7.43 -10.02
C ASP A 280 8.37 -7.10 -10.93
N GLY A 281 7.62 -6.04 -10.60
CA GLY A 281 6.48 -5.56 -11.38
C GLY A 281 5.25 -6.45 -11.36
N ALA A 282 5.25 -7.54 -10.58
CA ALA A 282 4.09 -8.43 -10.47
C ALA A 282 2.88 -7.72 -9.85
N VAL A 283 1.70 -8.18 -10.23
CA VAL A 283 0.42 -7.68 -9.72
C VAL A 283 -0.35 -8.83 -9.08
N VAL A 284 -0.70 -8.67 -7.81
CA VAL A 284 -1.56 -9.61 -7.09
C VAL A 284 -2.92 -8.95 -6.91
N GLY A 285 -3.96 -9.54 -7.49
CA GLY A 285 -5.33 -9.05 -7.36
C GLY A 285 -5.80 -9.02 -5.90
N ALA A 286 -6.83 -8.22 -5.62
CA ALA A 286 -7.46 -8.20 -4.31
C ALA A 286 -7.94 -9.60 -3.90
N GLN A 287 -7.84 -9.92 -2.60
CA GLN A 287 -8.22 -11.21 -2.01
C GLN A 287 -7.52 -12.45 -2.59
N ALA A 288 -6.50 -12.29 -3.44
CA ALA A 288 -5.79 -13.43 -4.00
C ALA A 288 -4.93 -14.13 -2.94
N GLY A 289 -5.00 -15.46 -2.88
CA GLY A 289 -4.11 -16.31 -2.10
C GLY A 289 -2.96 -16.84 -2.96
N VAL A 290 -1.74 -16.35 -2.72
CA VAL A 290 -0.54 -16.72 -3.48
C VAL A 290 0.24 -17.78 -2.73
N THR A 291 0.24 -19.00 -3.28
CA THR A 291 0.83 -20.19 -2.64
C THR A 291 2.12 -20.68 -3.30
N LYS A 292 2.52 -20.05 -4.42
CA LYS A 292 3.71 -20.41 -5.21
C LYS A 292 4.38 -19.14 -5.72
N ASP A 293 5.62 -19.28 -6.18
CA ASP A 293 6.37 -18.19 -6.80
C ASP A 293 5.60 -17.57 -7.97
N VAL A 294 5.69 -16.25 -8.08
CA VAL A 294 5.08 -15.43 -9.14
C VAL A 294 6.20 -14.80 -9.96
N LYS A 295 6.11 -14.93 -11.29
CA LYS A 295 7.13 -14.40 -12.20
C LYS A 295 7.06 -12.87 -12.26
N SER A 296 8.17 -12.24 -12.61
CA SER A 296 8.22 -10.79 -12.86
C SER A 296 7.19 -10.36 -13.90
N GLY A 297 6.51 -9.24 -13.64
CA GLY A 297 5.45 -8.68 -14.49
C GLY A 297 4.16 -9.50 -14.56
N GLN A 298 4.08 -10.65 -13.89
CA GLN A 298 2.91 -11.50 -13.95
C GLN A 298 1.76 -10.89 -13.13
N PHE A 299 0.56 -10.91 -13.70
CA PHE A 299 -0.68 -10.66 -12.98
C PHE A 299 -1.24 -12.00 -12.49
N VAL A 300 -1.38 -12.18 -11.18
CA VAL A 300 -2.12 -13.30 -10.57
C VAL A 300 -3.36 -12.80 -9.84
N SER A 301 -4.45 -13.57 -9.91
CA SER A 301 -5.71 -13.24 -9.22
C SER A 301 -6.49 -14.51 -8.88
N GLY A 302 -7.48 -14.35 -7.99
CA GLY A 302 -8.47 -15.34 -7.55
C GLY A 302 -9.67 -14.58 -6.94
N TYR A 303 -10.73 -15.30 -6.55
CA TYR A 303 -11.93 -14.76 -5.88
C TYR A 303 -12.39 -13.33 -6.30
N PRO A 304 -13.16 -13.17 -7.39
CA PRO A 304 -14.05 -12.03 -7.51
C PRO A 304 -15.48 -12.41 -7.09
N ALA A 305 -16.23 -11.45 -6.56
CA ALA A 305 -17.65 -11.63 -6.29
C ALA A 305 -18.41 -11.96 -7.58
N MET A 306 -19.35 -12.89 -7.49
CA MET A 306 -20.28 -13.27 -8.55
C MET A 306 -21.71 -13.22 -8.01
N PRO A 307 -22.75 -13.12 -8.87
CA PRO A 307 -24.12 -13.33 -8.44
C PRO A 307 -24.26 -14.64 -7.66
N HIS A 308 -24.98 -14.61 -6.53
CA HIS A 308 -25.01 -15.70 -5.54
C HIS A 308 -25.30 -17.08 -6.16
N ASP A 309 -26.31 -17.16 -7.03
CA ASP A 309 -26.70 -18.42 -7.66
C ASP A 309 -25.58 -18.99 -8.55
N ARG A 310 -24.86 -18.11 -9.26
CA ARG A 310 -23.71 -18.50 -10.09
C ARG A 310 -22.52 -18.95 -9.24
N ALA A 311 -22.30 -18.32 -8.08
CA ALA A 311 -21.25 -18.73 -7.17
C ALA A 311 -21.52 -20.13 -6.60
N LEU A 312 -22.76 -20.42 -6.17
CA LEU A 312 -23.17 -21.74 -5.69
C LEU A 312 -23.06 -22.81 -6.79
N GLU A 313 -23.53 -22.50 -8.00
CA GLU A 313 -23.44 -23.38 -9.17
C GLU A 313 -21.97 -23.71 -9.49
N SER A 314 -21.11 -22.70 -9.59
CA SER A 314 -19.68 -22.87 -9.83
C SER A 314 -19.01 -23.70 -8.73
N HIS A 315 -19.33 -23.46 -7.46
CA HIS A 315 -18.77 -24.21 -6.33
C HIS A 315 -19.19 -25.69 -6.39
N ALA A 316 -20.45 -25.98 -6.71
CA ALA A 316 -20.94 -27.34 -6.87
C ALA A 316 -20.20 -28.09 -8.00
N HIS A 317 -19.85 -27.41 -9.10
CA HIS A 317 -19.04 -28.00 -10.17
C HIS A 317 -17.62 -28.32 -9.70
N VAL A 318 -16.96 -27.41 -8.97
CA VAL A 318 -15.62 -27.66 -8.41
C VAL A 318 -15.62 -28.88 -7.50
N MET A 319 -16.62 -29.01 -6.63
CA MET A 319 -16.75 -30.17 -5.73
C MET A 319 -16.96 -31.50 -6.47
N ARG A 320 -17.49 -31.47 -7.70
CA ARG A 320 -17.73 -32.66 -8.56
C ARG A 320 -16.56 -32.99 -9.49
N LEU A 321 -15.49 -32.19 -9.52
CA LEU A 321 -14.33 -32.42 -10.38
C LEU A 321 -13.67 -33.80 -10.19
N PRO A 322 -13.52 -34.35 -8.97
CA PRO A 322 -12.94 -35.68 -8.80
C PRO A 322 -13.74 -36.78 -9.50
N GLN A 323 -15.07 -36.75 -9.40
CA GLN A 323 -15.97 -37.72 -10.05
C GLN A 323 -15.93 -37.57 -11.56
N LEU A 324 -15.89 -36.31 -12.05
CA LEU A 324 -15.76 -36.04 -13.48
C LEU A 324 -14.42 -36.59 -14.01
N LYS A 325 -13.30 -36.36 -13.31
CA LYS A 325 -11.99 -36.90 -13.67
C LYS A 325 -12.00 -38.43 -13.73
N ALA A 326 -12.61 -39.10 -12.76
CA ALA A 326 -12.74 -40.56 -12.76
C ALA A 326 -13.58 -41.05 -13.95
N ARG A 327 -14.69 -40.39 -14.25
CA ARG A 327 -15.54 -40.72 -15.40
C ARG A 327 -14.83 -40.51 -16.73
N VAL A 328 -14.05 -39.44 -16.88
CA VAL A 328 -13.24 -39.19 -18.09
C VAL A 328 -12.20 -40.29 -18.27
N ALA A 329 -11.46 -40.67 -17.21
CA ALA A 329 -10.48 -41.75 -17.30
C ALA A 329 -11.11 -43.10 -17.68
N GLN A 330 -12.32 -43.39 -17.18
CA GLN A 330 -13.07 -44.59 -17.57
C GLN A 330 -13.48 -44.55 -19.05
N LEU A 331 -13.94 -43.40 -19.54
CA LEU A 331 -14.30 -43.22 -20.94
C LEU A 331 -13.08 -43.33 -21.87
N GLU A 332 -11.93 -42.75 -21.49
CA GLU A 332 -10.67 -42.88 -22.23
C GLU A 332 -10.22 -44.33 -22.35
N ALA A 333 -10.30 -45.10 -21.26
CA ALA A 333 -9.98 -46.53 -21.27
C ALA A 333 -10.91 -47.33 -22.19
N GLU A 334 -12.20 -46.99 -22.21
CA GLU A 334 -13.19 -47.66 -23.06
C GLU A 334 -12.98 -47.34 -24.54
N VAL A 335 -12.66 -46.09 -24.89
CA VAL A 335 -12.33 -45.69 -26.26
C VAL A 335 -11.09 -46.41 -26.76
N GLU A 336 -10.05 -46.53 -25.93
CA GLU A 336 -8.82 -47.25 -26.26
C GLU A 336 -9.11 -48.75 -26.48
N ARG A 337 -9.95 -49.35 -25.64
CA ARG A 337 -10.41 -50.74 -25.81
C ARG A 337 -11.13 -50.93 -27.15
N ILE A 338 -12.02 -50.02 -27.51
CA ILE A 338 -12.77 -50.08 -28.78
C ILE A 338 -11.83 -49.92 -29.98
N ARG A 339 -10.84 -49.01 -29.92
CA ARG A 339 -9.86 -48.84 -31.01
C ARG A 339 -9.08 -50.11 -31.29
N ARG A 340 -8.57 -50.76 -30.24
CA ARG A 340 -7.85 -52.04 -30.38
C ARG A 340 -8.71 -53.11 -31.05
N LEU A 341 -9.96 -53.22 -30.63
CA LEU A 341 -10.90 -54.18 -31.23
C LEU A 341 -11.16 -53.89 -32.73
N LEU A 342 -11.19 -52.62 -33.12
CA LEU A 342 -11.36 -52.22 -34.54
C LEU A 342 -10.09 -52.44 -35.36
N GLU A 343 -8.91 -52.22 -34.79
CA GLU A 343 -7.62 -52.51 -35.42
C GLU A 343 -7.44 -54.01 -35.63
N ASP A 344 -7.76 -54.83 -34.63
CA ASP A 344 -7.74 -56.29 -34.70
C ASP A 344 -8.74 -56.81 -35.77
N ALA A 345 -9.92 -56.21 -35.85
CA ALA A 345 -10.92 -56.54 -36.87
C ALA A 345 -10.56 -56.06 -38.29
N GLY A 346 -9.74 -55.00 -38.41
CA GLY A 346 -9.27 -54.42 -39.67
C GLY A 346 -8.02 -55.09 -40.25
N GLY A 347 -7.20 -55.74 -39.42
CA GLY A 347 -5.98 -56.46 -39.82
C GLY A 347 -6.19 -57.86 -40.40
N SER A 348 -7.44 -58.30 -40.57
CA SER A 348 -7.80 -59.63 -41.11
C SER A 348 -8.22 -59.60 -42.59
N ARG A 349 -7.64 -58.72 -43.41
CA ARG A 349 -7.82 -58.73 -44.88
C ARG A 349 -6.50 -58.88 -45.60
#